data_AF-A0A3C0JJ08-F1
#
_entry.id   AF-A0A3C0JJ08-F1
#
_cell.length_a   1.000
_cell.length_b   1.000
_cell.length_c   1.000
_cell.angle_alpha   90.00
_cell.angle_beta   90.00
_cell.angle_gamma   90.00
#
_symmetry.space_group_name_H-M   'P 1'
#
loop_
_entity.id
_entity.type
_entity.pdbx_description
1 polymer ?
#
loop_
_entity_poly.entity_id
_entity_poly.type
_entity_poly.pdbx_seq_one_letter_code
_entity_poly.pdbx_strand_id
1 'polypeptide(L)' 'MKRQNSFNREELLSCGRGELFGPGNAQLPMPNMLMVDRITSITEDGGANGKGQIVAELDITPDLWFFD' A
#
# COMPACT_ATOMS: atom_id res chain seq x y z
N MET A 1 20.50 4.59 -1.60
CA MET A 1 19.26 4.38 -2.37
C MET A 1 18.23 5.36 -1.86
N LYS A 2 17.57 6.11 -2.74
CA LYS A 2 16.47 6.99 -2.35
C LYS A 2 15.28 6.08 -2.00
N ARG A 3 14.75 6.15 -0.77
CA ARG A 3 13.54 5.40 -0.41
C ARG A 3 12.39 5.94 -1.25
N GLN A 4 11.65 5.06 -1.90
CA GLN A 4 10.46 5.40 -2.66
C GLN A 4 9.36 5.86 -1.70
N ASN A 5 8.70 6.96 -2.02
CA ASN A 5 7.70 7.62 -1.17
C ASN A 5 6.27 7.53 -1.70
N SER A 6 6.04 6.77 -2.77
CA SER A 6 4.72 6.52 -3.35
C SER A 6 4.70 5.17 -4.05
N PHE A 7 3.59 4.44 -4.01
CA PHE A 7 3.46 3.11 -4.61
C PHE A 7 2.16 2.99 -5.40
N ASN A 8 2.24 2.46 -6.61
CA ASN A 8 1.08 2.17 -7.46
C ASN A 8 0.51 0.76 -7.19
N ARG A 9 -0.64 0.45 -7.80
CA ARG A 9 -1.34 -0.83 -7.58
C ARG A 9 -0.50 -2.06 -7.92
N GLU A 10 0.29 -2.02 -8.99
CA GLU A 10 1.15 -3.15 -9.39
C GLU A 10 2.26 -3.40 -8.38
N GLU A 11 2.84 -2.33 -7.82
CA GLU A 11 3.87 -2.41 -6.77
C GLU A 11 3.30 -2.95 -5.46
N LEU A 12 2.07 -2.58 -5.10
CA LEU A 12 1.36 -3.15 -3.95
C LEU A 12 1.05 -4.64 -4.15
N LEU A 13 0.68 -5.05 -5.37
CA LEU A 13 0.50 -6.47 -5.71
C LEU A 13 1.83 -7.23 -5.68
N SER A 14 2.92 -6.62 -6.14
CA SER A 14 4.28 -7.18 -6.04
C SER A 14 4.71 -7.35 -4.57
N CYS A 15 4.34 -6.40 -3.70
CA CYS A 15 4.51 -6.54 -2.26
C CYS A 15 3.71 -7.72 -1.70
N GLY A 16 2.46 -7.91 -2.12
CA GLY A 16 1.65 -9.06 -1.68
C GLY A 16 2.16 -10.40 -2.19
N ARG A 17 2.85 -10.44 -3.34
CA ARG A 17 3.59 -11.62 -3.82
C ARG A 17 4.94 -11.85 -3.13
N GLY A 18 5.37 -10.94 -2.25
CA GLY A 18 6.66 -11.01 -1.56
C GLY A 18 7.87 -10.62 -2.42
N GLU A 19 7.65 -9.99 -3.57
CA GLU A 19 8.71 -9.60 -4.51
C GLU A 19 9.35 -8.25 -4.11
N LEU A 20 8.59 -7.36 -3.46
CA LEU A 20 9.04 -5.99 -3.17
C LEU A 20 10.10 -5.94 -2.05
N PHE A 21 9.86 -6.65 -0.95
CA PHE A 21 10.77 -6.67 0.20
C PHE A 21 11.60 -7.95 0.30
N GLY A 22 11.33 -8.94 -0.57
CA GLY A 22 12.00 -10.23 -0.58
C GLY A 22 11.36 -11.28 0.34
N PRO A 23 11.81 -12.55 0.21
CA PRO A 23 11.21 -13.68 0.91
C PRO A 23 11.40 -13.58 2.43
N GLY A 24 10.34 -13.86 3.19
CA GLY A 24 10.32 -13.81 4.66
C GLY A 24 10.14 -12.41 5.27
N ASN A 25 10.06 -11.37 4.43
CA ASN A 25 9.78 -10.00 4.87
C ASN A 25 8.29 -9.66 4.77
N ALA A 26 7.94 -8.41 5.10
CA ALA A 26 6.56 -7.93 5.09
C ALA A 26 5.89 -8.15 3.72
N GLN A 27 4.64 -8.60 3.75
CA GLN A 27 3.80 -8.79 2.57
C GLN A 27 2.46 -8.11 2.82
N LEU A 28 1.93 -7.46 1.79
CA LEU A 28 0.54 -7.02 1.83
C LEU A 28 -0.39 -8.21 1.60
N PRO A 29 -1.64 -8.15 2.09
CA PRO A 29 -2.66 -9.08 1.64
C PRO A 29 -2.85 -9.02 0.12
N MET A 30 -3.19 -10.14 -0.50
CA MET A 30 -3.59 -10.18 -1.89
C MET A 30 -5.12 -9.92 -2.02
N PRO A 31 -5.60 -9.47 -3.19
CA PRO A 31 -7.04 -9.42 -3.47
C PRO A 31 -7.72 -10.76 -3.14
N ASN A 32 -8.89 -10.77 -2.51
CA ASN A 32 -9.81 -9.66 -2.26
C ASN A 32 -9.54 -8.84 -0.97
N MET A 33 -8.51 -9.18 -0.20
CA MET A 33 -8.18 -8.52 1.08
C MET A 33 -7.24 -7.32 0.94
N LEU A 34 -6.74 -7.05 -0.27
CA LEU A 34 -5.98 -5.83 -0.55
C LEU A 34 -6.93 -4.62 -0.62
N MET A 35 -6.95 -3.81 0.45
CA MET A 35 -7.86 -2.67 0.62
C MET A 35 -7.23 -1.31 0.26
N VAL A 36 -6.18 -1.31 -0.56
CA VAL A 36 -5.47 -0.11 -1.00
C VAL A 36 -5.12 -0.24 -2.47
N ASP A 37 -5.45 0.78 -3.27
CA ASP A 37 -5.07 0.88 -4.68
C ASP A 37 -3.71 1.54 -4.88
N ARG A 38 -3.41 2.55 -4.05
CA ARG A 38 -2.16 3.31 -4.16
C ARG A 38 -1.78 3.95 -2.84
N ILE A 39 -0.47 4.11 -2.62
CA ILE A 39 0.11 4.96 -1.58
C ILE A 39 0.62 6.21 -2.28
N THR A 40 0.00 7.36 -2.03
CA THR A 40 0.38 8.63 -2.67
C THR A 40 1.52 9.33 -1.94
N SER A 41 1.68 9.07 -0.64
CA SER A 41 2.81 9.58 0.16
C SER A 41 3.15 8.63 1.32
N ILE A 42 4.43 8.33 1.50
CA ILE A 42 5.00 7.74 2.72
C ILE A 42 6.28 8.49 3.10
N THR A 43 6.31 8.97 4.34
CA THR A 43 7.36 9.85 4.87
C THR A 43 7.79 9.39 6.25
N GLU A 44 9.06 9.58 6.58
CA GLU A 44 9.64 9.24 7.90
C GLU A 44 9.43 10.36 8.93
N ASP A 45 9.10 11.56 8.45
CA ASP A 45 8.82 12.77 9.21
C ASP A 45 7.37 13.25 9.00
N GLY A 46 6.94 14.26 9.76
CA GLY A 46 5.58 14.78 9.70
C GLY A 46 4.54 13.92 10.43
N GLY A 47 3.28 14.04 10.03
CA GLY A 47 2.14 13.44 10.72
C GLY A 47 1.82 14.09 12.06
N ALA A 48 0.75 13.64 12.72
CA ALA A 48 0.24 14.25 13.96
C ALA A 48 1.24 14.26 15.12
N ASN A 49 2.21 13.33 15.11
CA ASN A 49 3.22 13.17 16.16
C ASN A 49 4.66 13.47 15.69
N GLY A 50 4.84 13.94 14.45
CA GLY A 50 6.18 14.24 13.91
C GLY A 50 7.08 13.00 13.69
N LYS A 51 6.50 11.81 13.52
CA LYS A 51 7.24 10.52 13.41
C LYS A 51 6.90 9.73 12.14
N GLY A 52 6.45 10.44 11.10
CA GLY A 52 6.09 9.84 9.82
C GLY A 52 4.59 9.88 9.54
N GLN A 53 4.27 9.72 8.26
CA GLN A 53 2.89 9.71 7.76
C GLN A 53 2.79 8.85 6.51
N ILE A 54 1.63 8.18 6.35
CA ILE A 54 1.23 7.49 5.14
C ILE A 54 -0.11 8.07 4.67
N VAL A 55 -0.23 8.35 3.37
CA VAL A 55 -1.47 8.71 2.68
C VAL A 55 -1.69 7.69 1.58
N ALA A 56 -2.86 7.07 1.58
CA ALA A 56 -3.24 6.00 0.67
C ALA A 56 -4.70 6.16 0.22
N GLU A 57 -5.04 5.55 -0.91
CA GLU A 57 -6.34 5.65 -1.55
C GLU A 57 -6.86 4.27 -1.99
N LEU A 58 -8.18 4.12 -1.99
CA LEU A 58 -8.93 2.99 -2.53
C LEU A 58 -10.04 3.57 -3.42
N ASP A 59 -10.09 3.18 -4.68
CA ASP A 59 -11.14 3.58 -5.60
C ASP A 59 -12.40 2.76 -5.29
N ILE A 60 -13.53 3.43 -5.06
CA ILE A 60 -14.80 2.78 -4.74
C ILE A 60 -15.62 2.60 -6.00
N THR A 61 -15.93 1.34 -6.32
CA THR A 61 -16.83 0.96 -7.41
C THR A 61 -17.96 0.07 -6.87
N PRO A 62 -19.18 0.12 -7.43
CA PRO A 62 -20.30 -0.72 -6.97
C PRO A 62 -20.03 -2.23 -7.03
N ASP A 63 -19.05 -2.63 -7.83
CA ASP A 63 -18.60 -4.00 -8.13
C ASP A 63 -17.57 -4.55 -7.12
N LEU A 64 -17.20 -3.81 -6.09
CA LEU A 64 -16.32 -4.33 -5.04
C LEU A 64 -17.02 -5.46 -4.25
N TRP A 65 -16.29 -6.56 -4.05
CA TRP A 65 -16.79 -7.84 -3.53
C TRP A 65 -17.55 -7.77 -2.19
N PHE A 66 -17.33 -6.71 -1.40
CA PHE A 66 -17.91 -6.55 -0.06
C PHE A 66 -19.23 -5.75 -0.06
N PHE A 67 -19.73 -5.33 -1.22
CA PHE A 67 -21.03 -4.64 -1.33
C PHE A 67 -22.24 -5.59 -1.44
N ASP A 68 -22.00 -6.88 -1.69
CA ASP A 68 -23.02 -7.95 -1.71
C ASP A 68 -23.04 -8.74 -0.39
#